data_AF-A0A5N9HGR7-F1
#
_entry.id   AF-A0A5N9HGR7-F1
#
_cell.length_a   1.000
_cell.length_b   1.000
_cell.length_c   1.000
_cell.angle_alpha   90.00
_cell.angle_beta   90.00
_cell.angle_gamma   90.00
#
_symmetry.space_group_name_H-M   'P 1'
#
loop_
_entity.id
_entity.type
_entity.pdbx_description
1 polymer ?
#
loop_
_entity_poly.entity_id
_entity_poly.type
_entity_poly.pdbx_seq_one_letter_code
_entity_poly.pdbx_strand_id
1 'polypeptide(L)' 'KNLKNLLDPLGLVGIEMQSGISDTNPETQPKYHAITNFKFESIENVHNAFIQTAKAIIIDSANFTNTKPLFQISEIIV' A
#
# COMPACT_ATOMS: atom_id res chain seq x y z
N LYS A 1 -13.43 -9.32 -0.14
CA LYS A 1 -13.92 -7.95 -0.42
C LYS A 1 -12.80 -7.21 -1.14
N ASN A 2 -13.08 -6.49 -2.22
CA ASN A 2 -12.06 -5.72 -2.94
C ASN A 2 -11.55 -4.57 -2.03
N LEU A 3 -10.24 -4.45 -1.85
CA LEU A 3 -9.60 -3.42 -1.01
C LEU A 3 -10.00 -2.00 -1.42
N LYS A 4 -10.16 -1.77 -2.73
CA LYS A 4 -10.63 -0.49 -3.26
C LYS A 4 -12.00 -0.09 -2.68
N ASN A 5 -12.95 -1.01 -2.64
CA ASN A 5 -14.30 -0.74 -2.11
C ASN A 5 -14.30 -0.44 -0.62
N LEU A 6 -13.26 -0.84 0.12
CA LEU A 6 -13.11 -0.54 1.54
C LEU A 6 -12.53 0.86 1.76
N LEU A 7 -11.69 1.32 0.84
CA LEU A 7 -10.94 2.57 0.96
C LEU A 7 -11.62 3.74 0.25
N ASP A 8 -12.39 3.50 -0.82
CA ASP A 8 -13.14 4.54 -1.56
C ASP A 8 -13.98 5.43 -0.62
N PRO A 9 -14.76 4.90 0.34
CA PRO A 9 -15.55 5.73 1.25
C PRO A 9 -14.71 6.52 2.26
N LEU A 10 -13.41 6.22 2.37
CA LEU A 10 -12.48 6.81 3.33
C LEU A 10 -11.59 7.87 2.68
N GLY A 11 -11.99 8.41 1.52
CA GLY A 11 -11.31 9.51 0.85
C GLY A 11 -10.11 9.09 0.00
N LEU A 12 -10.10 7.85 -0.49
CA LEU A 12 -9.12 7.36 -1.45
C LEU A 12 -9.33 8.02 -2.82
N VAL A 13 -8.28 8.64 -3.36
CA VAL A 13 -8.31 9.29 -4.68
C VAL A 13 -7.53 8.54 -5.75
N GLY A 14 -6.68 7.59 -5.34
CA GLY A 14 -5.89 6.81 -6.28
C GLY A 14 -5.15 5.66 -5.64
N ILE A 15 -4.92 4.62 -6.43
CA ILE A 15 -4.08 3.48 -6.08
C ILE A 15 -3.06 3.30 -7.20
N GLU A 16 -1.81 3.14 -6.82
CA GLU A 16 -0.75 2.70 -7.72
C GLU A 16 -0.11 1.44 -7.12
N MET A 17 0.09 0.43 -7.94
CA MET A 17 0.72 -0.82 -7.52
C MET A 17 1.86 -1.15 -8.47
N GLN A 18 3.03 -1.43 -7.89
CA GLN A 18 4.25 -1.72 -8.59
C GLN A 18 4.71 -3.13 -8.20
N SER A 19 5.08 -3.94 -9.20
CA SER A 19 5.70 -5.24 -8.98
C SER A 19 7.21 -5.08 -9.15
N GLY A 20 7.98 -5.60 -8.20
CA GLY A 20 9.43 -5.57 -8.25
C GLY A 20 9.95 -6.46 -9.39
N ILE A 21 10.86 -5.91 -10.20
CA ILE A 21 11.52 -6.64 -11.29
C ILE A 21 12.99 -6.87 -10.96
N SER A 22 13.74 -5.81 -10.71
CA SER A 22 15.16 -5.83 -10.34
C SER A 22 15.55 -4.55 -9.59
N ASP A 23 16.80 -4.43 -9.16
CA ASP A 23 17.38 -3.14 -8.76
C ASP A 23 18.10 -2.44 -9.93
N THR A 24 19.06 -1.55 -9.65
CA THR A 24 19.89 -0.88 -10.67
C THR A 24 20.70 -1.84 -11.55
N ASN A 25 20.93 -3.06 -11.06
CA ASN A 25 21.46 -4.18 -11.83
C ASN A 25 20.29 -5.10 -12.24
N PRO A 26 20.01 -5.29 -13.55
CA PRO A 26 18.93 -6.14 -14.04
C PRO A 26 18.97 -7.59 -13.52
N GLU A 27 20.15 -8.09 -13.17
CA GLU A 27 20.36 -9.45 -12.67
C GLU A 27 20.09 -9.60 -11.16
N THR A 28 19.99 -8.49 -10.42
CA THR A 28 19.73 -8.52 -8.98
C THR A 28 18.23 -8.49 -8.72
N GLN A 29 17.76 -9.34 -7.80
CA GLN A 29 16.37 -9.34 -7.36
C GLN A 29 15.95 -7.99 -6.72
N PRO A 30 14.66 -7.61 -6.84
CA PRO A 30 14.18 -6.34 -6.32
C PRO A 30 14.20 -6.35 -4.78
N LYS A 31 14.48 -5.19 -4.18
CA LYS A 31 14.42 -5.02 -2.72
C LYS A 31 13.02 -5.23 -2.15
N TYR A 32 11.99 -4.88 -2.92
CA TYR A 32 10.59 -5.05 -2.58
C TYR A 32 9.90 -5.81 -3.70
N HIS A 33 9.22 -6.91 -3.35
CA HIS A 33 8.46 -7.69 -4.32
C HIS A 33 7.24 -6.92 -4.86
N ALA A 34 6.64 -6.09 -4.02
CA ALA A 34 5.56 -5.18 -4.40
C ALA A 34 5.62 -3.90 -3.58
N ILE A 35 5.22 -2.79 -4.20
CA ILE A 35 5.03 -1.48 -3.54
C ILE A 35 3.64 -0.99 -3.93
N THR A 36 2.86 -0.54 -2.95
CA THR A 36 1.52 0.01 -3.20
C THR A 36 1.41 1.40 -2.58
N ASN A 37 1.03 2.37 -3.40
CA ASN A 37 0.77 3.74 -2.98
C ASN A 37 -0.74 3.97 -2.95
N PHE A 38 -1.27 4.31 -1.77
CA PHE A 38 -2.65 4.76 -1.60
C PHE A 38 -2.65 6.27 -1.42
N LYS A 39 -3.35 6.97 -2.30
CA LYS A 39 -3.44 8.44 -2.28
C LYS A 39 -4.77 8.84 -1.66
N PHE A 40 -4.75 9.77 -0.72
CA PHE A 40 -5.94 10.27 -0.02
C PHE A 40 -6.03 11.78 -0.09
N GLU A 41 -7.25 12.31 0.07
CA GLU A 41 -7.50 13.77 0.04
C GLU A 41 -6.90 14.53 1.23
N SER A 42 -6.71 13.87 2.38
CA SER A 42 -6.22 14.50 3.60
C SER A 42 -5.46 13.51 4.49
N ILE A 43 -4.62 14.03 5.38
CA ILE A 43 -3.91 13.20 6.37
C ILE A 43 -4.88 12.52 7.36
N GLU A 44 -6.00 13.18 7.67
CA GLU A 44 -7.05 12.60 8.52
C GLU A 44 -7.68 11.38 7.84
N ASN A 45 -7.94 11.46 6.54
CA ASN A 45 -8.42 10.34 5.74
C ASN A 45 -7.43 9.17 5.74
N VAL A 46 -6.12 9.43 5.64
CA VAL A 46 -5.09 8.39 5.74
C VAL A 46 -5.15 7.68 7.09
N HIS A 47 -5.18 8.42 8.20
CA HIS A 47 -5.21 7.82 9.54
C HIS A 47 -6.51 7.05 9.80
N ASN A 48 -7.65 7.59 9.39
CA ASN A 48 -8.94 6.91 9.50
C ASN A 48 -8.97 5.62 8.68
N ALA A 49 -8.47 5.67 7.44
CA ALA A 49 -8.33 4.50 6.59
C ALA A 49 -7.40 3.45 7.22
N PHE A 50 -6.25 3.87 7.76
CA PHE A 50 -5.31 2.95 8.38
C PHE A 50 -5.92 2.26 9.62
N ILE A 51 -6.60 3.00 10.51
CA ILE A 51 -7.24 2.42 11.69
C ILE A 51 -8.29 1.36 11.29
N GLN A 52 -9.11 1.67 10.29
CA GLN A 52 -10.22 0.80 9.87
C GLN A 52 -9.75 -0.42 9.08
N THR A 53 -8.65 -0.29 8.32
CA THR A 53 -8.23 -1.30 7.35
C THR A 53 -6.94 -2.02 7.70
N ALA A 54 -6.13 -1.53 8.65
CA ALA A 54 -4.85 -2.14 9.02
C ALA A 54 -5.01 -3.60 9.43
N LYS A 55 -6.03 -3.96 10.21
CA LYS A 55 -6.29 -5.36 10.56
C LYS A 55 -6.60 -6.21 9.33
N ALA A 56 -7.43 -5.73 8.40
CA ALA A 56 -7.76 -6.46 7.19
C ALA A 56 -6.54 -6.62 6.28
N ILE A 57 -5.74 -5.57 6.10
CA ILE A 57 -4.52 -5.57 5.27
C ILE A 57 -3.46 -6.51 5.89
N ILE A 58 -3.26 -6.46 7.21
CA ILE A 58 -2.29 -7.32 7.90
C ILE A 58 -2.72 -8.79 7.81
N ILE A 59 -4.00 -9.09 8.04
CA ILE A 59 -4.51 -10.48 7.94
C ILE A 59 -4.42 -10.98 6.50
N ASP A 60 -4.76 -10.15 5.52
CA ASP A 60 -4.74 -10.54 4.11
C ASP A 60 -3.32 -10.67 3.56
N SER A 61 -2.36 -9.89 4.08
CA SER A 61 -0.95 -9.99 3.67
C SER A 61 -0.37 -11.39 3.88
N ALA A 62 -0.81 -12.11 4.93
CA ALA A 62 -0.39 -13.48 5.20
C ALA A 62 -0.85 -14.50 4.13
N ASN A 63 -1.86 -14.16 3.33
CA ASN A 63 -2.33 -15.00 2.22
C ASN A 63 -1.43 -14.89 0.98
N PHE A 64 -0.68 -13.79 0.84
CA PHE A 64 0.07 -13.46 -0.37
C PHE A 64 1.58 -13.36 -0.15
N THR A 65 2.03 -13.19 1.10
CA THR A 65 3.45 -13.15 1.44
C THR A 65 3.70 -13.50 2.90
N ASN A 66 4.89 -14.05 3.17
CA ASN A 66 5.39 -14.28 4.54
C ASN A 66 6.20 -13.07 5.06
N THR A 67 6.39 -12.03 4.25
CA THR A 67 7.17 -10.84 4.61
C THR A 67 6.27 -9.79 5.26
N LYS A 68 6.70 -9.24 6.41
CA LYS A 68 5.99 -8.13 7.05
C LYS A 68 6.09 -6.87 6.19
N PRO A 69 4.97 -6.24 5.79
CA PRO A 69 5.00 -5.00 5.03
C PRO A 69 5.56 -3.86 5.88
N LEU A 70 6.24 -2.92 5.22
CA LEU A 70 6.65 -1.64 5.81
C LEU A 70 5.66 -0.57 5.39
N PHE A 71 5.31 0.33 6.32
CA PHE A 71 4.37 1.41 6.09
C PHE A 71 5.06 2.76 6.31
N GLN A 72 4.79 3.71 5.43
CA GLN A 72 5.19 5.10 5.56
C GLN A 72 4.05 5.99 5.08
N ILE A 73 3.79 7.06 5.83
CA ILE A 73 2.87 8.12 5.43
C ILE A 73 3.73 9.28 4.91
N SER A 74 3.43 9.74 3.71
CA SER A 74 4.19 10.78 3.02
C SER A 74 3.24 11.82 2.44
N GLU A 75 3.70 13.07 2.38
CA GLU A 75 3.07 14.11 1.56
C GLU A 75 3.52 13.94 0.10
N ILE A 76 2.58 14.10 -0.84
CA ILE A 76 2.88 14.10 -2.28
C ILE A 76 3.27 15.51 -2.68
N ILE A 77 4.53 15.69 -3.06
CA ILE A 77 5.09 17.00 -3.42
C ILE A 77 5.01 17.31 -4.93
N VAL A 78 4.79 16.29 -5.78
CA VAL A 78 4.70 16.39 -7.25
C VAL A 78 3.64 15.42 -7.78
#